data_AF-A0A7C6B679-F1
#
_entry.id   AF-A0A7C6B679-F1
#
_cell.length_a   1.000
_cell.length_b   1.000
_cell.length_c   1.000
_cell.angle_alpha   90.00
_cell.angle_beta   90.00
_cell.angle_gamma   90.00
#
_symmetry.space_group_name_H-M   'P 1'
#
loop_
_entity.id
_entity.type
_entity.pdbx_description
1 polymer ?
#
loop_
_entity_poly.entity_id
_entity_poly.type
_entity_poly.pdbx_seq_one_letter_code
_entity_poly.pdbx_strand_id
1 'polypeptide(L)'
;MKKIILGLILFLMIAFLPLGYNVYTGKTAYIPVIKIPEDKRECVENVFIMRKRHNIILEKWREASVRQGIKKYVSLNGTYKISLSGTCLGCHSDKTQFCDRCHDYAGIKPRCWDCHNIPD
;
A
#
# COMPACT_ATOMS: atom_id res chain seq x y z
N MET A 1 4.49 -49.93 3.43
CA MET A 1 4.44 -48.73 4.30
C MET A 1 5.76 -47.94 4.33
N LYS A 2 6.91 -48.53 4.70
CA LYS A 2 8.22 -47.80 4.73
C LYS A 2 8.59 -47.07 3.42
N LYS A 3 8.35 -47.69 2.25
CA LYS A 3 8.62 -47.07 0.94
C LYS A 3 7.72 -45.85 0.63
N ILE A 4 6.48 -45.87 1.13
CA ILE A 4 5.52 -44.77 0.96
C ILE A 4 5.91 -43.60 1.88
N ILE A 5 6.29 -43.89 3.12
CA ILE A 5 6.78 -42.88 4.08
C ILE A 5 8.04 -42.20 3.53
N LEU A 6 8.97 -42.97 2.97
CA LEU A 6 10.18 -42.42 2.36
C LEU A 6 9.87 -41.49 1.18
N GLY A 7 8.96 -41.90 0.29
CA GLY A 7 8.50 -41.08 -0.83
C GLY A 7 7.79 -39.80 -0.37
N LEU A 8 6.98 -39.88 0.67
CA LEU A 8 6.27 -38.73 1.24
C LEU A 8 7.26 -37.72 1.85
N ILE A 9 8.25 -38.18 2.60
CA ILE A 9 9.28 -37.30 3.18
C ILE A 9 10.07 -36.60 2.08
N LEU A 10 10.46 -37.34 1.03
CA LEU A 10 11.18 -36.77 -0.10
C LEU A 10 10.33 -35.72 -0.84
N PHE A 11 9.06 -36.02 -1.08
CA PHE A 11 8.12 -35.10 -1.71
C PHE A 11 7.94 -33.82 -0.89
N LEU A 12 7.73 -33.94 0.43
CA LEU A 12 7.60 -32.79 1.33
C LEU A 12 8.88 -31.95 1.33
N MET A 13 10.07 -32.57 1.42
CA MET A 13 11.32 -31.82 1.37
C MET A 13 11.48 -31.02 0.07
N ILE A 14 11.13 -31.61 -1.08
CA ILE A 14 11.19 -30.92 -2.38
C ILE A 14 10.13 -29.82 -2.47
N ALA A 15 8.90 -30.08 -2.02
CA ALA A 15 7.80 -29.12 -2.04
C ALA A 15 8.05 -27.92 -1.13
N PHE A 16 8.68 -28.13 0.03
CA PHE A 16 9.02 -27.07 0.99
C PHE A 16 10.40 -26.43 0.75
N LEU A 17 11.21 -26.97 -0.17
CA LEU A 17 12.53 -26.42 -0.51
C LEU A 17 12.49 -24.94 -0.93
N PRO A 18 11.56 -24.49 -1.79
CA PRO A 18 11.47 -23.09 -2.20
C PRO A 18 11.13 -22.17 -1.03
N LEU A 19 10.27 -22.63 -0.11
CA LEU A 19 9.91 -21.89 1.10
C LEU A 19 11.13 -21.75 2.02
N GLY A 20 11.88 -22.83 2.25
CA GLY A 20 13.13 -22.80 3.02
C GLY A 20 14.19 -21.89 2.41
N TYR A 21 14.35 -21.92 1.09
CA TYR A 21 15.30 -21.06 0.36
C TYR A 21 14.93 -19.57 0.46
N ASN A 22 13.65 -19.22 0.35
CA ASN A 22 13.18 -17.84 0.50
C ASN A 22 13.37 -17.30 1.93
N VAL A 23 13.18 -18.15 2.95
CA VAL A 23 13.47 -17.80 4.35
C VAL A 23 14.98 -17.61 4.57
N TYR A 24 15.81 -18.53 4.08
CA TYR A 24 17.27 -18.46 4.20
C TYR A 24 17.86 -17.22 3.52
N THR A 25 17.34 -16.84 2.36
CA THR A 25 17.82 -15.66 1.60
C THR A 25 17.22 -14.32 2.08
N GLY A 26 16.34 -14.32 3.08
CA GLY A 26 15.70 -13.11 3.59
C GLY A 26 14.71 -12.44 2.63
N LYS A 27 14.36 -13.10 1.52
CA LYS A 27 13.40 -12.61 0.52
C LYS A 27 11.97 -12.98 0.91
N THR A 28 11.56 -12.59 2.11
CA THR A 28 10.31 -13.05 2.71
C THR A 28 9.07 -12.30 2.22
N ALA A 29 9.23 -11.14 1.56
CA ALA A 29 8.13 -10.45 0.88
C ALA A 29 8.66 -9.54 -0.23
N TYR A 30 8.03 -9.59 -1.41
CA TYR A 30 8.23 -8.56 -2.43
C TYR A 30 7.58 -7.27 -1.95
N ILE A 31 8.34 -6.19 -1.83
CA ILE A 31 7.80 -4.86 -1.56
C ILE A 31 7.90 -4.07 -2.87
N PRO A 32 6.81 -3.47 -3.36
CA PRO A 32 6.86 -2.71 -4.59
C PRO A 32 7.81 -1.52 -4.46
N VAL A 33 8.65 -1.32 -5.48
CA VAL A 33 9.46 -0.11 -5.60
C VAL A 33 8.52 1.04 -5.98
N ILE A 34 8.56 2.12 -5.20
CA ILE A 34 7.71 3.30 -5.36
C ILE A 34 8.58 4.54 -5.57
N LYS A 35 8.09 5.48 -6.37
CA LYS A 35 8.72 6.81 -6.50
C LYS A 35 8.26 7.70 -5.35
N ILE A 36 9.19 8.07 -4.47
CA ILE A 36 8.93 8.98 -3.35
C ILE A 36 9.18 10.41 -3.82
N PRO A 37 8.38 11.41 -3.40
CA PRO A 37 8.71 12.81 -3.61
C PRO A 37 10.15 13.14 -3.18
N GLU A 38 10.87 13.88 -4.01
CA GLU A 38 12.26 14.28 -3.77
C GLU A 38 12.37 15.38 -2.71
N ASP A 39 11.32 16.19 -2.55
CA ASP A 39 11.28 17.40 -1.73
C ASP A 39 10.83 17.14 -0.29
N LYS A 40 10.09 16.06 -0.02
CA LYS A 40 9.49 15.79 1.31
C LYS A 40 9.55 14.32 1.70
N ARG A 41 10.12 14.06 2.88
CA ARG A 41 10.12 12.71 3.51
C ARG A 41 8.78 12.32 4.11
N GLU A 42 8.00 13.31 4.54
CA GLU A 42 6.67 13.11 5.10
C GLU A 42 5.69 14.15 4.53
N CYS A 43 4.43 13.74 4.38
CA CYS A 43 3.35 14.60 3.91
C CYS A 43 2.26 14.60 4.98
N VAL A 44 1.11 13.95 4.73
CA VAL A 44 -0.05 13.97 5.66
C VAL A 44 0.23 13.29 7.00
N GLU A 45 0.96 12.17 7.03
CA GLU A 45 1.44 11.52 8.25
C GLU A 45 2.81 10.89 7.95
N ASN A 46 3.46 10.38 9.00
CA ASN A 46 4.68 9.59 8.85
C ASN A 46 4.45 8.28 8.05
N VAL A 47 5.55 7.73 7.54
CA VAL A 47 5.56 6.53 6.68
C VAL A 47 4.94 5.31 7.38
N PHE A 48 5.13 5.16 8.69
CA PHE A 48 4.58 4.03 9.43
C PHE A 48 3.04 4.07 9.44
N ILE A 49 2.46 5.24 9.69
CA ILE A 49 1.00 5.42 9.67
C ILE A 49 0.45 5.26 8.25
N MET A 50 1.11 5.82 7.23
CA MET A 50 0.67 5.67 5.84
C MET A 50 0.68 4.20 5.40
N ARG A 51 1.71 3.42 5.74
CA ARG A 51 1.76 2.00 5.38
C ARG A 51 0.68 1.17 6.07
N LYS A 52 0.40 1.44 7.35
CA LYS A 52 -0.54 0.63 8.14
C LYS A 52 -2.00 1.08 8.07
N ARG A 53 -2.25 2.37 7.83
CA ARG A 53 -3.57 2.99 8.05
C ARG A 53 -3.99 3.97 6.95
N HIS A 54 -3.32 4.06 5.79
CA HIS A 54 -3.72 5.00 4.74
C HIS A 54 -5.20 4.84 4.34
N ASN A 55 -5.70 3.60 4.28
CA ASN A 55 -7.08 3.30 3.90
C ASN A 55 -8.08 3.88 4.90
N ILE A 56 -7.80 3.76 6.20
CA ILE A 56 -8.63 4.30 7.28
C ILE A 56 -8.65 5.83 7.21
N ILE A 57 -7.52 6.45 6.92
CA ILE A 57 -7.44 7.91 6.75
C ILE A 57 -8.29 8.35 5.56
N LEU A 58 -8.15 7.69 4.40
CA LEU A 58 -8.93 8.00 3.21
C LEU A 58 -10.43 7.75 3.40
N GLU A 59 -10.81 6.70 4.13
CA GLU A 59 -12.21 6.44 4.49
C GLU A 59 -12.79 7.57 5.34
N LYS A 60 -12.07 7.98 6.40
CA LYS A 60 -12.48 9.10 7.24
C LYS A 60 -12.55 10.41 6.47
N TRP A 61 -11.59 10.66 5.58
CA TRP A 61 -11.57 11.82 4.71
C TRP A 61 -12.78 11.86 3.78
N ARG A 62 -13.14 10.71 3.19
CA ARG A 62 -14.33 10.58 2.34
C ARG A 62 -15.60 10.91 3.14
N GLU A 63 -15.77 10.34 4.33
CA GLU A 63 -16.94 10.63 5.16
C GLU A 63 -17.00 12.07 5.64
N ALA A 64 -15.87 12.60 6.11
CA ALA A 64 -15.75 13.98 6.55
C ALA A 64 -16.09 14.96 5.41
N SER A 65 -15.56 14.74 4.21
CA SER A 65 -15.81 15.62 3.07
C SER A 65 -17.24 15.47 2.52
N VAL A 66 -17.70 14.25 2.29
CA VAL A 66 -18.96 14.00 1.57
C VAL A 66 -20.17 14.13 2.49
N ARG A 67 -20.09 13.62 3.73
CA ARG A 67 -21.24 13.59 4.64
C ARG A 67 -21.27 14.78 5.60
N GLN A 68 -20.10 15.28 6.01
CA GLN A 68 -20.00 16.29 7.09
C GLN A 68 -19.58 17.67 6.56
N GLY A 69 -19.20 17.79 5.28
CA GLY A 69 -18.74 19.05 4.69
C GLY A 69 -17.39 19.56 5.23
N ILE A 70 -16.65 18.71 5.95
CA ILE A 70 -15.34 19.05 6.53
C ILE A 70 -14.28 19.02 5.43
N LYS A 71 -13.49 20.08 5.33
CA LYS A 71 -12.49 20.25 4.26
C LYS A 71 -11.04 20.23 4.74
N LYS A 72 -10.80 20.18 6.05
CA LYS A 72 -9.45 20.23 6.64
C LYS A 72 -9.22 19.00 7.53
N TYR A 73 -8.02 18.45 7.46
CA TYR A 73 -7.52 17.38 8.30
C TYR A 73 -6.31 17.88 9.08
N VAL A 74 -6.25 17.57 10.37
CA VAL A 74 -5.14 17.97 11.25
C VAL A 74 -4.35 16.73 11.62
N SER A 75 -3.04 16.80 11.40
CA SER A 75 -2.06 15.76 11.72
C SER A 75 -0.93 16.35 12.55
N LEU A 76 -0.01 15.50 13.02
CA LEU A 76 1.24 15.96 13.64
C LEU A 76 2.11 16.76 12.65
N ASN A 77 1.94 16.52 11.36
CA ASN A 77 2.73 17.14 10.29
C ASN A 77 2.10 18.44 9.77
N GLY A 78 0.96 18.85 10.33
CA GLY A 78 0.27 20.08 9.95
C GLY A 78 -1.19 19.88 9.55
N THR A 79 -1.78 20.96 9.02
CA THR A 79 -3.16 20.98 8.54
C THR A 79 -3.20 20.86 7.03
N TYR A 80 -3.98 19.90 6.55
CA TYR A 80 -4.08 19.55 5.14
C TYR A 80 -5.50 19.72 4.64
N LYS A 81 -5.66 20.08 3.37
CA LYS A 81 -6.96 20.03 2.71
C LYS A 81 -7.34 18.57 2.48
N ILE A 82 -8.59 18.21 2.77
CA ILE A 82 -9.14 16.90 2.39
C ILE A 82 -9.35 16.94 0.87
N SER A 83 -8.37 16.43 0.12
CA SER A 83 -8.39 16.41 -1.33
C SER A 83 -7.39 15.38 -1.86
N LEU A 84 -7.87 14.44 -2.67
CA LEU A 84 -7.00 13.43 -3.28
C LEU A 84 -6.03 14.08 -4.28
N SER A 85 -6.55 14.87 -5.22
CA SER A 85 -5.76 15.56 -6.23
C SER A 85 -4.99 16.76 -5.69
N GLY A 86 -5.58 17.53 -4.77
CA GLY A 86 -4.97 18.74 -4.24
C GLY A 86 -3.93 18.51 -3.14
N THR A 87 -3.99 17.38 -2.42
CA THR A 87 -3.08 17.10 -1.31
C THR A 87 -2.25 15.85 -1.58
N CYS A 88 -2.89 14.70 -1.80
CA CYS A 88 -2.16 13.44 -1.96
C CYS A 88 -1.31 13.45 -3.23
N LEU A 89 -1.89 13.83 -4.38
CA LEU A 89 -1.12 13.98 -5.63
C LEU A 89 -0.24 15.22 -5.65
N GLY A 90 -0.45 16.18 -4.75
CA GLY A 90 0.49 17.29 -4.56
C GLY A 90 1.85 16.81 -4.03
N CYS A 91 1.85 15.76 -3.19
CA CYS A 91 3.06 15.09 -2.71
C CYS A 91 3.44 13.88 -3.59
N HIS A 92 2.46 13.14 -4.11
CA HIS A 92 2.63 11.92 -4.91
C HIS A 92 2.14 12.15 -6.33
N SER A 93 2.85 12.99 -7.07
CA SER A 93 2.43 13.48 -8.38
C SER A 93 2.20 12.38 -9.41
N ASP A 94 2.95 11.30 -9.32
CA ASP A 94 2.82 10.16 -10.22
C ASP A 94 2.02 9.03 -9.57
N LYS A 95 0.72 8.99 -9.89
CA LYS A 95 -0.18 7.92 -9.44
C LYS A 95 0.31 6.54 -9.86
N THR A 96 0.83 6.39 -11.09
CA THR A 96 1.26 5.11 -11.65
C THR A 96 2.51 4.56 -10.96
N GLN A 97 3.42 5.46 -10.57
CA GLN A 97 4.67 5.10 -9.89
C GLN A 97 4.57 5.08 -8.36
N PHE A 98 3.41 5.43 -7.77
CA PHE A 98 3.21 5.44 -6.33
C PHE A 98 1.94 4.72 -5.87
N CYS A 99 0.76 5.28 -6.15
CA CYS A 99 -0.50 4.73 -5.68
C CYS A 99 -0.76 3.33 -6.27
N ASP A 100 -0.62 3.19 -7.59
CA ASP A 100 -0.95 1.96 -8.29
C ASP A 100 -0.01 0.82 -7.91
N ARG A 101 1.29 1.11 -7.71
CA ARG A 101 2.27 0.13 -7.24
C ARG A 101 1.83 -0.62 -5.98
N CYS A 102 1.25 0.09 -5.02
CA CYS A 102 0.75 -0.51 -3.78
C CYS A 102 -0.59 -1.22 -3.97
N HIS A 103 -1.49 -0.65 -4.77
CA HIS A 103 -2.82 -1.22 -5.01
C HIS A 103 -2.77 -2.48 -5.89
N ASP A 104 -1.91 -2.49 -6.90
CA ASP A 104 -1.62 -3.66 -7.74
C ASP A 104 -0.98 -4.76 -6.90
N TYR A 105 -0.01 -4.40 -6.06
CA TYR A 105 0.61 -5.36 -5.13
C TYR A 105 -0.41 -5.97 -4.15
N ALA A 106 -1.34 -5.17 -3.64
CA ALA A 106 -2.39 -5.65 -2.75
C ALA A 106 -3.56 -6.35 -3.49
N GLY A 107 -3.59 -6.29 -4.83
CA GLY A 107 -4.70 -6.81 -5.63
C GLY A 107 -6.02 -6.05 -5.42
N ILE A 108 -5.97 -4.78 -5.04
CA ILE A 108 -7.15 -3.96 -4.72
C ILE A 108 -7.38 -2.92 -5.81
N LYS A 109 -8.61 -2.80 -6.28
CA LYS A 109 -9.06 -1.71 -7.17
C LYS A 109 -9.83 -0.67 -6.37
N PRO A 110 -9.24 0.50 -6.05
CA PRO A 110 -9.92 1.52 -5.26
C PRO A 110 -11.06 2.17 -6.05
N ARG A 111 -12.25 2.25 -5.43
CA ARG A 111 -13.42 2.95 -6.00
C ARG A 111 -13.35 4.47 -5.91
N CYS A 112 -12.26 5.02 -5.37
CA CYS A 112 -12.04 6.45 -5.32
C CYS A 112 -12.07 7.06 -6.73
N TRP A 113 -11.55 6.32 -7.71
CA TRP A 113 -11.43 6.76 -9.10
C TRP A 113 -12.74 6.74 -9.88
N ASP A 114 -13.78 6.08 -9.37
CA ASP A 114 -15.12 6.11 -9.96
C ASP A 114 -15.67 7.56 -10.02
N CYS A 115 -15.18 8.43 -9.12
CA CYS A 115 -15.53 9.86 -9.08
C CYS A 115 -14.32 10.79 -9.24
N HIS A 116 -13.13 10.40 -8.78
CA HIS A 116 -11.93 11.26 -8.78
C HIS A 116 -11.09 11.13 -10.05
N ASN A 117 -11.65 11.43 -11.21
CA ASN A 117 -10.92 11.37 -12.47
C ASN A 117 -9.69 12.30 -12.43
N ILE A 118 -8.50 11.72 -12.57
CA ILE A 118 -7.26 12.46 -12.83
C ILE A 118 -7.08 12.41 -14.35
N PRO A 119 -6.97 13.54 -15.04
CA PRO A 119 -6.63 13.55 -16.46
C PRO A 119 -5.28 12.84 -16.68
N ASP A 120 -5.19 12.02 -17.73
CA ASP A 120 -3.95 11.38 -18.15
C ASP A 120 -2.86 12.40 -18.55
#